data_AF-A0A2H0BZ40-F1
#
_entry.id   AF-A0A2H0BZ40-F1
#
_cell.length_a   1.000
_cell.length_b   1.000
_cell.length_c   1.000
_cell.angle_alpha   90.00
_cell.angle_beta   90.00
_cell.angle_gamma   90.00
#
_symmetry.space_group_name_H-M   'P 1'
#
loop_
_entity.id
_entity.type
_entity.pdbx_description
1 polymer ?
#
loop_
_entity_poly.entity_id
_entity_poly.type
_entity_poly.pdbx_seq_one_letter_code
_entity_poly.pdbx_strand_id
1 'polypeptide(L)'
;MKKIALLHFAYPPNIGGVEGMVKEHAEILTNLGYEITMITGSGEEKNPKIKLVVIPELQSVMSFNPFLQEKILDKGIIDDEFYKLADTIDQGLEKALDKIDVVVTHNMITIVRNLPFVYAF
;
A
#
# COMPACT_ATOMS: atom_id res chain seq x y z
N MET A 1 -10.78 1.41 -21.13
CA MET A 1 -10.76 0.31 -20.14
C MET A 1 -10.53 0.96 -18.79
N LYS A 2 -11.26 0.59 -17.73
CA LYS A 2 -11.05 1.25 -16.41
C LYS A 2 -9.75 0.75 -15.77
N LYS A 3 -8.99 1.67 -15.19
CA LYS A 3 -7.75 1.43 -14.45
C LYS A 3 -8.04 1.39 -12.96
N ILE A 4 -7.75 0.26 -12.33
CA ILE A 4 -8.01 0.04 -10.92
C ILE A 4 -6.67 -0.18 -10.20
N ALA A 5 -6.43 0.62 -9.16
CA ALA A 5 -5.34 0.36 -8.23
C ALA A 5 -5.86 -0.43 -7.02
N LEU A 6 -5.17 -1.52 -6.69
CA LEU A 6 -5.34 -2.23 -5.43
C LEU A 6 -4.19 -1.86 -4.52
N LEU A 7 -4.47 -1.50 -3.27
CA LEU A 7 -3.47 -1.09 -2.28
C LEU A 7 -3.50 -2.02 -1.06
N HIS A 8 -2.33 -2.51 -0.64
CA HIS A 8 -2.14 -3.25 0.61
C HIS A 8 -0.72 -3.03 1.14
N PHE A 9 -0.50 -3.27 2.44
CA PHE A 9 0.83 -3.11 3.07
C PHE A 9 1.90 -4.03 2.48
N ALA A 10 1.48 -5.24 2.09
CA ALA A 10 2.32 -6.28 1.55
C ALA A 10 1.57 -7.07 0.46
N TYR A 11 2.32 -7.75 -0.39
CA TYR A 11 1.82 -8.60 -1.46
C TYR A 11 2.64 -9.90 -1.47
N PRO A 12 2.19 -10.99 -2.11
CA PRO A 12 2.98 -12.22 -2.22
C PRO A 12 4.41 -11.95 -2.70
N PRO A 13 5.44 -12.75 -2.30
CA PRO A 13 5.36 -14.02 -1.59
C PRO A 13 5.21 -13.89 -0.06
N ASN A 14 5.02 -12.68 0.48
CA ASN A 14 4.71 -12.53 1.90
C ASN A 14 3.46 -13.36 2.25
N ILE A 15 3.60 -14.30 3.19
CA ILE A 15 2.56 -15.29 3.48
C ILE A 15 1.63 -14.76 4.57
N GLY A 16 0.44 -14.32 4.15
CA GLY A 16 -0.70 -14.01 5.01
C GLY A 16 -2.01 -14.17 4.25
N GLY A 17 -3.14 -14.21 4.99
CA GLY A 17 -4.45 -14.48 4.39
C GLY A 17 -4.96 -13.36 3.48
N VAL A 18 -4.61 -12.10 3.79
CA VAL A 18 -5.09 -10.93 3.02
C VAL A 18 -4.27 -10.75 1.75
N GLU A 19 -2.97 -11.01 1.80
CA GLU A 19 -2.07 -10.95 0.64
C GLU A 19 -2.54 -11.92 -0.47
N GLY A 20 -2.95 -13.13 -0.08
CA GLY A 20 -3.57 -14.09 -1.00
C GLY A 20 -4.89 -13.58 -1.59
N MET A 21 -5.79 -13.05 -0.75
CA MET A 21 -7.07 -12.50 -1.20
C MET A 21 -6.88 -11.33 -2.17
N VAL A 22 -5.98 -10.38 -1.89
CA VAL A 22 -5.71 -9.24 -2.76
C VAL A 22 -5.14 -9.71 -4.10
N LYS A 23 -4.27 -10.73 -4.11
CA LYS A 23 -3.80 -11.35 -5.35
C LYS A 23 -4.94 -11.95 -6.16
N GLU A 24 -5.83 -12.71 -5.51
CA GLU A 24 -7.00 -13.29 -6.20
C GLU A 24 -7.92 -12.20 -6.77
N HIS A 25 -8.14 -11.11 -6.04
CA HIS A 25 -8.88 -9.95 -6.56
C HIS A 25 -8.21 -9.34 -7.80
N ALA A 26 -6.89 -9.18 -7.78
CA ALA A 26 -6.13 -8.67 -8.92
C ALA A 26 -6.28 -9.57 -10.15
N GLU A 27 -6.19 -10.89 -9.98
CA GLU A 27 -6.36 -11.88 -11.03
C GLU A 27 -7.79 -11.89 -11.60
N ILE A 28 -8.82 -11.88 -10.73
CA ILE A 28 -10.22 -11.86 -11.15
C ILE A 28 -10.54 -10.60 -11.95
N LEU A 29 -10.18 -9.42 -11.45
CA LEU A 29 -10.46 -8.16 -12.13
C LEU A 29 -9.70 -8.06 -13.46
N THR A 30 -8.46 -8.54 -13.51
CA THR A 30 -7.69 -8.63 -14.76
C THR A 30 -8.39 -9.53 -15.78
N ASN A 31 -8.92 -10.68 -15.36
CA ASN A 31 -9.65 -11.61 -16.23
C ASN A 31 -11.01 -11.06 -16.70
N LEU A 32 -11.61 -10.13 -15.95
CA LEU A 32 -12.80 -9.37 -16.36
C LEU A 32 -12.50 -8.23 -17.34
N GLY A 33 -11.22 -8.00 -17.66
CA GLY A 33 -10.80 -6.99 -18.64
C GLY A 33 -10.57 -5.61 -18.04
N TYR A 34 -10.22 -5.49 -16.77
CA TYR A 34 -9.74 -4.23 -16.17
C TYR A 34 -8.21 -4.13 -16.22
N GLU A 35 -7.67 -2.91 -16.26
CA GLU A 35 -6.22 -2.67 -16.11
C GLU A 35 -5.89 -2.58 -14.63
N ILE A 36 -5.15 -3.55 -14.09
CA ILE A 36 -4.86 -3.64 -12.67
C ILE A 36 -3.44 -3.18 -12.37
N THR A 37 -3.32 -2.29 -11.39
CA THR A 37 -2.06 -1.92 -10.75
C THR A 37 -2.12 -2.31 -9.26
N MET A 38 -1.25 -3.24 -8.85
CA MET A 38 -1.02 -3.56 -7.45
C MET A 38 0.02 -2.57 -6.90
N ILE A 39 -0.36 -1.78 -5.91
CA ILE A 39 0.54 -0.85 -5.20
C ILE A 39 0.75 -1.37 -3.78
N THR A 40 2.00 -1.66 -3.41
CA THR A 40 2.31 -2.35 -2.15
C THR A 40 3.58 -1.81 -1.50
N GLY A 41 3.74 -2.06 -0.20
CA GLY A 41 4.98 -1.84 0.53
C GLY A 41 6.09 -2.85 0.18
N SER A 42 5.71 -4.09 -0.09
CA SER A 42 6.63 -5.15 -0.47
C SER A 42 5.90 -6.27 -1.21
N GLY A 43 6.63 -7.04 -2.02
CA GLY A 43 6.11 -8.19 -2.74
C GLY A 43 6.56 -8.25 -4.20
N GLU A 44 6.02 -9.23 -4.91
CA GLU A 44 6.33 -9.62 -6.27
C GLU A 44 5.04 -10.00 -7.00
N GLU A 45 5.02 -9.81 -8.32
CA GLU A 45 3.92 -10.20 -9.19
C GLU A 45 4.50 -10.98 -10.37
N LYS A 46 3.92 -12.15 -10.64
CA LYS A 46 4.38 -13.07 -11.69
C LYS A 46 3.48 -13.02 -12.93
N ASN A 47 2.25 -12.53 -12.79
CA ASN A 47 1.32 -12.35 -13.88
C ASN A 47 1.65 -11.04 -14.62
N PRO A 48 2.12 -11.10 -15.89
CA PRO A 48 2.54 -9.90 -16.62
C PRO A 48 1.38 -8.96 -16.99
N LYS A 49 0.13 -9.38 -16.80
CA LYS A 49 -1.06 -8.53 -17.02
C LYS A 49 -1.36 -7.61 -15.83
N ILE A 50 -0.76 -7.86 -14.68
CA ILE A 50 -0.90 -7.06 -13.47
C ILE A 50 0.36 -6.22 -13.32
N LYS A 51 0.21 -4.90 -13.30
CA LYS A 51 1.33 -4.00 -13.01
C LYS A 51 1.61 -3.99 -11.52
N LEU A 52 2.86 -4.18 -11.11
CA LEU A 52 3.27 -4.01 -9.71
C LEU A 52 4.01 -2.69 -9.53
N VAL A 53 3.66 -1.94 -8.49
CA VAL A 53 4.38 -0.77 -8.00
C VAL A 53 4.70 -1.00 -6.53
N VAL A 54 5.99 -0.97 -6.19
CA VAL A 54 6.46 -1.12 -4.81
C VAL A 54 6.90 0.24 -4.28
N ILE A 55 6.26 0.69 -3.21
CA ILE A 55 6.60 1.90 -2.44
C ILE A 55 6.97 1.43 -1.03
N PRO A 56 8.25 1.21 -0.71
CA PRO A 56 8.69 0.58 0.54
C PRO A 56 8.08 1.18 1.82
N GLU A 57 7.80 2.48 1.79
CA GLU A 57 7.21 3.26 2.87
C GLU A 57 5.75 2.89 3.17
N LEU A 58 5.07 2.16 2.28
CA LEU A 58 3.71 1.63 2.50
C LEU A 58 3.68 0.37 3.36
N GLN A 59 4.82 -0.22 3.72
CA GLN A 59 4.85 -1.35 4.66
C GLN A 59 4.34 -0.92 6.06
N SER A 60 4.19 -1.88 6.98
CA SER A 60 4.03 -1.52 8.39
C SER A 60 5.24 -0.69 8.85
N VAL A 61 5.01 0.40 9.59
CA VAL A 61 6.11 1.23 10.11
C VAL A 61 7.03 0.39 11.00
N MET A 62 6.48 -0.55 11.77
CA MET A 62 7.22 -1.56 12.55
C MET A 62 8.28 -2.31 11.73
N SER A 63 8.03 -2.56 10.45
CA SER A 63 8.92 -3.38 9.62
C SER A 63 10.23 -2.66 9.27
N PHE A 64 10.25 -1.33 9.28
CA PHE A 64 11.43 -0.54 8.88
C PHE A 64 11.84 0.55 9.87
N ASN A 65 10.93 1.02 10.73
CA ASN A 65 11.21 2.00 11.78
C ASN A 65 10.38 1.74 13.05
N PRO A 66 10.73 0.70 13.85
CA PRO A 66 10.05 0.39 15.11
C PRO A 66 9.98 1.56 16.09
N PHE A 67 11.04 2.37 16.17
CA PHE A 67 11.11 3.52 17.08
C PHE A 67 10.06 4.59 16.72
N LEU A 68 9.89 4.87 15.43
CA LEU A 68 8.84 5.78 14.96
C LEU A 68 7.45 5.21 15.24
N GLN A 69 7.25 3.90 15.09
CA GLN A 69 5.96 3.29 15.43
C GLN A 69 5.64 3.41 16.92
N GLU A 70 6.57 3.11 17.81
CA GLU A 70 6.41 3.29 19.27
C GLU A 70 6.10 4.75 19.62
N LYS A 71 6.83 5.69 19.00
CA LYS A 71 6.63 7.13 19.18
C LYS A 71 5.21 7.56 18.80
N ILE A 72 4.69 7.07 17.68
CA ILE A 72 3.35 7.41 17.18
C ILE A 72 2.26 6.73 18.00
N LEU A 73 2.32 5.40 18.18
CA LEU A 73 1.21 4.61 18.72
C LEU A 73 1.22 4.48 20.24
N ASP A 74 2.40 4.33 20.84
CA ASP A 74 2.52 4.08 22.28
C ASP A 74 2.65 5.40 23.05
N LYS A 75 3.37 6.37 22.48
CA LYS A 75 3.62 7.69 23.10
C LYS A 75 2.70 8.79 22.58
N GLY A 76 2.01 8.59 21.45
CA GLY A 76 1.14 9.61 20.86
C GLY A 76 1.89 10.85 20.35
N ILE A 77 3.19 10.74 20.07
CA ILE A 77 4.03 11.85 19.62
C ILE A 77 4.02 11.90 18.09
N ILE A 78 3.49 13.00 17.56
CA ILE A 78 3.43 13.30 16.12
C ILE A 78 4.30 14.54 15.86
N ASP A 79 5.44 14.36 15.19
CA ASP A 79 6.40 15.43 14.92
C ASP A 79 7.03 15.31 13.52
N ASP A 80 8.13 16.04 13.28
CA ASP A 80 8.74 16.16 11.95
C ASP A 80 9.09 14.81 11.29
N GLU A 81 9.43 13.78 12.07
CA GLU A 81 9.70 12.45 11.52
C GLU A 81 8.43 11.79 10.95
N PHE A 82 7.29 11.98 11.62
CA PHE A 82 5.98 11.53 11.12
C PHE A 82 5.64 12.25 9.81
N TYR A 83 5.73 13.58 9.81
CA TYR A 83 5.35 14.39 8.63
C TYR A 83 6.28 14.16 7.45
N LYS A 84 7.58 13.93 7.71
CA LYS A 84 8.54 13.57 6.65
C LYS A 84 8.19 12.23 6.00
N LEU A 85 7.80 11.23 6.79
CA LEU A 85 7.36 9.94 6.25
C LEU A 85 6.04 10.08 5.48
N ALA A 86 5.09 10.87 6.00
CA ALA A 86 3.84 11.16 5.31
C ALA A 86 4.06 11.84 3.96
N ASP A 87 4.92 12.87 3.89
CA ASP A 87 5.28 13.57 2.64
C ASP A 87 5.95 12.62 1.63
N THR A 88 6.79 11.70 2.11
CA THR A 88 7.41 10.69 1.24
C THR A 88 6.35 9.75 0.65
N ILE A 89 5.38 9.32 1.47
CA ILE A 89 4.27 8.47 1.04
C ILE A 89 3.37 9.21 0.05
N ASP A 90 3.01 10.46 0.33
CA ASP A 90 2.17 11.31 -0.54
C ASP A 90 2.76 11.44 -1.95
N GLN A 91 4.04 11.82 -2.04
CA GLN A 91 4.75 11.93 -3.33
C GLN A 91 4.86 10.59 -4.07
N GLY A 92 4.94 9.47 -3.33
CA GLY A 92 4.91 8.13 -3.90
C GLY A 92 3.54 7.77 -4.48
N LEU A 93 2.48 8.06 -3.72
CA LEU A 93 1.09 7.82 -4.10
C LEU A 93 0.68 8.69 -5.29
N GLU A 94 1.02 9.98 -5.31
CA GLU A 94 0.72 10.90 -6.41
C GLU A 94 1.22 10.33 -7.75
N LYS A 95 2.46 9.84 -7.78
CA LYS A 95 3.06 9.22 -8.97
C LYS A 95 2.41 7.87 -9.32
N ALA A 96 2.13 7.04 -8.33
CA ALA A 96 1.61 5.69 -8.55
C ALA A 96 0.12 5.68 -8.96
N LEU A 97 -0.62 6.69 -8.53
CA LEU A 97 -2.06 6.86 -8.81
C LEU A 97 -2.33 7.74 -10.03
N ASP A 98 -1.30 8.26 -10.72
CA ASP A 98 -1.48 9.00 -11.98
C ASP A 98 -2.32 8.18 -12.97
N LYS A 99 -3.45 8.76 -13.40
CA LYS A 99 -4.41 8.18 -14.35
C LYS A 99 -5.06 6.86 -13.89
N ILE A 100 -5.15 6.63 -12.58
CA ILE A 100 -6.01 5.57 -12.02
C ILE A 100 -7.44 6.10 -11.89
N ASP A 101 -8.43 5.29 -12.30
CA ASP A 101 -9.85 5.68 -12.24
C ASP A 101 -10.50 5.30 -10.91
N VAL A 102 -10.06 4.19 -10.30
CA VAL A 102 -10.63 3.62 -9.06
C VAL A 102 -9.50 3.11 -8.17
N VAL A 103 -9.57 3.43 -6.89
CA VAL A 103 -8.65 2.91 -5.86
C VAL A 103 -9.41 2.02 -4.90
N VAL A 104 -8.87 0.83 -4.62
CA VAL A 104 -9.38 -0.09 -3.61
C VAL A 104 -8.28 -0.34 -2.59
N THR A 105 -8.47 0.16 -1.38
CA THR A 105 -7.53 -0.04 -0.27
C THR A 105 -7.99 -1.21 0.60
N HIS A 106 -7.14 -2.21 0.79
CA HIS A 106 -7.38 -3.30 1.73
C HIS A 106 -6.64 -3.03 3.03
N ASN A 107 -7.35 -2.97 4.15
CA ASN A 107 -6.85 -2.77 5.52
C ASN A 107 -6.06 -1.50 5.83
N MET A 108 -5.48 -0.81 4.84
CA MET A 108 -4.50 0.25 5.10
C MET A 108 -5.07 1.45 5.85
N ILE A 109 -6.37 1.71 5.70
CA ILE A 109 -7.08 2.79 6.40
C ILE A 109 -7.66 2.32 7.74
N THR A 110 -7.98 1.02 7.88
CA THR A 110 -8.70 0.48 9.05
C THR A 110 -7.79 -0.16 10.08
N ILE A 111 -6.56 -0.55 9.71
CA ILE A 111 -5.55 -1.13 10.58
C ILE A 111 -4.38 -0.15 10.69
N VAL A 112 -4.17 0.41 11.88
CA VAL A 112 -3.16 1.45 12.13
C VAL A 112 -1.75 0.85 12.24
N ARG A 113 -1.26 0.25 11.15
CA ARG A 113 0.13 -0.23 10.99
C ARG A 113 1.03 0.80 10.32
N ASN A 114 0.43 1.79 9.68
CA ASN A 114 1.10 2.91 9.03
C ASN A 114 0.22 4.16 9.10
N LEU A 115 0.22 4.82 10.26
CA LEU A 115 -0.54 6.05 10.45
C LEU A 115 -0.10 7.21 9.50
N PRO A 116 1.19 7.36 9.16
CA PRO A 116 1.62 8.32 8.12
C PRO A 116 0.91 8.10 6.78
N PHE A 117 0.70 6.86 6.34
CA PHE A 117 -0.12 6.56 5.16
C PHE A 117 -1.55 7.06 5.32
N VAL A 118 -2.19 6.82 6.46
CA VAL A 118 -3.59 7.25 6.72
C VAL A 118 -3.71 8.78 6.68
N TYR A 119 -2.64 9.50 7.06
CA TYR A 119 -2.60 10.96 6.97
C TYR A 119 -2.37 11.46 5.54
N ALA A 120 -1.53 10.76 4.76
CA ALA A 120 -1.15 11.16 3.41
C ALA A 120 -2.19 10.81 2.32
N PHE A 121 -2.99 9.76 2.56
CA PHE A 121 -3.99 9.25 1.60
C PHE A 121 -5.29 10.07 1.59
#